data_AF-A0A354UR92-F1
#
_entry.id   AF-A0A354UR92-F1
#
_cell.length_a   1.000
_cell.length_b   1.000
_cell.length_c   1.000
_cell.angle_alpha   90.00
_cell.angle_beta   90.00
_cell.angle_gamma   90.00
#
_symmetry.space_group_name_H-M   'P 1'
#
loop_
_entity.id
_entity.type
_entity.pdbx_description
1 polymer ?
#
loop_
_entity_poly.entity_id
_entity_poly.type
_entity_poly.pdbx_seq_one_letter_code
_entity_poly.pdbx_strand_id
1 'polypeptide(L)'
;KTGTAGDENGNTDALCIAYTPSVTVAAWLGPKNNEKLSNATTGGGLPAAAVADITAKTSDINENFQYKGVEYVNIDKLTYEETGEILVCPDTVPERYSFKGMFLPDFKPEKQSEKLTSPTPTIKLLRQENALNFEIEADNFLTITVTDDDGNVVFKGNSSFSVPLPEKTTTYYYTVSTPWIAESEARLIATITTKPDGAPTLPDDWWIE
;
A
#
# COMPACT_ATOMS: atom_id res chain seq x y z
N LYS A 1 15.40 -20.83 7.87
CA LYS A 1 14.03 -21.12 8.33
C LYS A 1 14.08 -21.70 9.74
N THR A 2 13.28 -21.15 10.65
CA THR A 2 13.12 -21.64 12.02
C THR A 2 11.87 -22.50 12.17
N GLY A 3 11.89 -23.37 13.19
CA GLY A 3 10.74 -24.14 13.67
C GLY A 3 10.84 -24.39 15.16
N THR A 4 9.71 -24.33 15.86
CA THR A 4 9.59 -24.67 17.28
C THR A 4 8.31 -25.48 17.44
N ALA A 5 8.38 -26.62 18.11
CA ALA A 5 7.22 -27.42 18.49
C ALA A 5 7.10 -27.42 20.01
N GLY A 6 5.89 -27.24 20.51
CA GLY A 6 5.65 -27.09 21.94
C GLY A 6 4.25 -26.63 22.27
N ASP A 7 4.00 -26.47 23.56
CA ASP A 7 2.80 -25.87 24.13
C ASP A 7 3.17 -24.95 25.29
N GLU A 8 2.18 -24.43 26.01
CA GLU A 8 2.39 -23.54 27.17
C GLU A 8 3.30 -24.14 28.26
N ASN A 9 3.44 -25.46 28.32
CA ASN A 9 4.24 -26.17 29.32
C ASN A 9 5.68 -26.44 28.86
N GLY A 10 6.10 -25.97 27.68
CA GLY A 10 7.45 -26.13 27.17
C GLY A 10 7.51 -26.63 25.73
N ASN A 11 8.71 -26.54 25.16
CA ASN A 11 8.99 -26.97 23.80
C ASN A 11 9.54 -28.39 23.76
N THR A 12 9.10 -29.19 22.78
CA THR A 12 9.68 -30.51 22.49
C THR A 12 10.86 -30.39 21.53
N ASP A 13 10.81 -29.41 20.64
CA ASP A 13 11.79 -29.25 19.57
C ASP A 13 12.02 -27.78 19.25
N ALA A 14 13.28 -27.44 19.00
CA ALA A 14 13.69 -26.17 18.44
C ALA A 14 14.69 -26.43 17.31
N LEU A 15 14.41 -25.92 16.11
CA LEU A 15 15.25 -26.14 14.94
C LEU A 15 15.49 -24.87 14.12
N CYS A 16 16.65 -24.82 13.49
CA CYS A 16 16.96 -23.88 12.43
C CYS A 16 17.64 -24.63 11.28
N ILE A 17 17.21 -24.33 10.06
CA ILE A 17 17.86 -24.77 8.82
C ILE A 17 18.21 -23.53 8.02
N ALA A 18 19.47 -23.36 7.62
CA ALA A 18 19.90 -22.34 6.67
C ALA A 18 20.84 -22.94 5.63
N TYR A 19 21.06 -22.21 4.55
CA TYR A 19 21.85 -22.69 3.43
C TYR A 19 22.59 -21.54 2.74
N THR A 20 23.77 -21.85 2.22
CA THR A 20 24.54 -21.04 1.25
C THR A 20 24.48 -21.74 -0.12
N PRO A 21 25.06 -21.17 -1.19
CA PRO A 21 25.15 -21.86 -2.49
C PRO A 21 25.76 -23.27 -2.42
N SER A 22 26.67 -23.53 -1.48
CA SER A 22 27.43 -24.78 -1.39
C SER A 22 27.05 -25.69 -0.23
N VAL A 23 26.46 -25.18 0.86
CA VAL A 23 26.16 -26.00 2.05
C VAL A 23 24.75 -25.75 2.60
N THR A 24 24.20 -26.79 3.23
CA THR A 24 22.99 -26.70 4.07
C THR A 24 23.36 -27.11 5.49
N VAL A 25 23.01 -26.26 6.46
CA VAL A 25 23.26 -26.50 7.88
C VAL A 25 21.92 -26.58 8.61
N ALA A 26 21.75 -27.66 9.37
CA ALA A 26 20.60 -27.83 10.24
C ALA A 26 21.11 -27.99 11.69
N ALA A 27 20.52 -27.23 12.61
CA ALA A 27 20.66 -27.43 14.03
C ALA A 27 19.29 -27.78 14.61
N TRP A 28 19.26 -28.82 15.43
CA TRP A 28 18.12 -29.21 16.22
C TRP A 28 18.53 -29.31 17.68
N LEU A 29 17.68 -28.78 18.54
CA LEU A 29 17.79 -28.87 19.97
C LEU A 29 16.50 -29.53 20.48
N GLY A 30 16.67 -30.70 21.08
CA GLY A 30 15.62 -31.43 21.77
C GLY A 30 16.02 -31.72 23.21
N PRO A 31 15.07 -32.13 24.04
CA PRO A 31 15.36 -32.53 25.40
C PRO A 31 16.12 -33.85 25.43
N LYS A 32 16.94 -34.02 26.47
CA LYS A 32 17.72 -35.24 26.68
C LYS A 32 16.84 -36.45 27.07
N ASN A 33 15.68 -36.19 27.68
CA ASN A 33 14.70 -37.16 28.18
C ASN A 33 13.26 -36.70 27.83
N ASN A 34 12.22 -37.27 28.44
CA ASN A 34 10.82 -36.81 28.32
C ASN A 34 10.53 -35.43 28.98
N GLU A 35 11.56 -34.68 29.37
CA GLU A 35 11.40 -33.33 29.92
C GLU A 35 11.20 -32.33 28.79
N LYS A 36 10.40 -31.29 28.97
CA LYS A 36 10.26 -30.24 27.96
C LYS A 36 11.40 -29.23 28.08
N LEU A 37 11.83 -28.67 26.95
CA LEU A 37 12.67 -27.49 26.91
C LEU A 37 11.87 -26.29 27.46
N SER A 38 12.58 -25.31 28.04
CA SER A 38 11.98 -24.02 28.38
C SER A 38 11.29 -23.39 27.16
N ASN A 39 10.17 -22.70 27.35
CA ASN A 39 9.49 -21.92 26.30
C ASN A 39 10.39 -20.83 25.70
N ALA A 40 11.43 -20.40 26.41
CA ALA A 40 12.45 -19.48 25.89
C ALA A 40 13.36 -20.14 24.84
N THR A 41 13.45 -21.47 24.80
CA THR A 41 14.26 -22.22 23.85
C THR A 41 13.49 -22.38 22.55
N THR A 42 13.76 -21.51 21.57
CA THR A 42 13.08 -21.50 20.27
C THR A 42 14.06 -21.80 19.14
N GLY A 43 13.54 -22.19 17.97
CA GLY A 43 14.36 -22.36 16.76
C GLY A 43 15.13 -21.09 16.34
N GLY A 44 14.63 -19.91 16.70
CA GLY A 44 15.31 -18.62 16.47
C GLY A 44 16.40 -18.28 17.50
N GLY A 45 16.54 -19.06 18.57
CA GLY A 45 17.56 -18.88 19.59
C GLY A 45 18.80 -19.72 19.31
N LEU A 46 19.09 -20.67 20.21
CA LEU A 46 20.31 -21.50 20.16
C LEU A 46 20.52 -22.24 18.83
N PRO A 47 19.50 -22.86 18.20
CA PRO A 47 19.69 -23.49 16.90
C PRO A 47 20.11 -22.50 15.81
N ALA A 48 19.49 -21.31 15.76
CA ALA A 48 19.86 -20.28 14.78
C ALA A 48 21.29 -19.76 15.00
N ALA A 49 21.71 -19.56 16.25
CA ALA A 49 23.07 -19.18 16.59
C ALA A 49 24.09 -20.25 16.14
N ALA A 50 23.81 -21.53 16.41
CA ALA A 50 24.67 -22.64 15.99
C ALA A 50 24.78 -22.74 14.45
N VAL A 51 23.66 -22.56 13.73
CA VAL A 51 23.67 -22.50 12.26
C VAL A 51 24.50 -21.32 11.78
N ALA A 52 24.35 -20.13 12.36
CA ALA A 52 25.10 -18.94 11.97
C ALA A 52 26.62 -19.13 12.17
N ASP A 53 27.05 -19.68 13.29
CA ASP A 53 28.47 -19.95 13.59
C ASP A 53 29.13 -20.90 12.58
N ILE A 54 28.39 -21.92 12.11
CA ILE A 54 28.88 -22.86 11.10
C ILE A 54 28.87 -22.19 9.72
N THR A 55 27.78 -21.52 9.37
CA THR A 55 27.61 -20.90 8.05
C THR A 55 28.61 -19.77 7.83
N ALA A 56 28.97 -19.01 8.88
CA ALA A 56 29.98 -17.95 8.80
C ALA A 56 31.41 -18.47 8.47
N LYS A 57 31.65 -19.78 8.59
CA LYS A 57 32.93 -20.42 8.22
C LYS A 57 32.97 -20.89 6.77
N THR A 58 31.88 -20.75 6.05
CA THR A 58 31.80 -21.09 4.62
C THR A 58 32.39 -19.95 3.80
N SER A 59 33.01 -20.27 2.65
CA SER A 59 33.61 -19.26 1.77
C SER A 59 32.56 -18.45 1.01
N ASP A 60 31.36 -18.99 0.84
CA ASP A 60 30.30 -18.48 -0.04
C ASP A 60 29.14 -17.84 0.73
N ILE A 61 29.32 -17.52 2.02
CA ILE A 61 28.29 -16.87 2.87
C ILE A 61 27.75 -15.55 2.27
N ASN A 62 28.58 -14.83 1.52
CA ASN A 62 28.23 -13.57 0.87
C ASN A 62 27.93 -13.73 -0.63
N GLU A 63 27.93 -14.97 -1.14
CA GLU A 63 27.62 -15.22 -2.54
C GLU A 63 26.11 -15.30 -2.77
N ASN A 64 25.67 -14.70 -3.87
CA ASN A 64 24.28 -14.79 -4.30
C ASN A 64 24.03 -16.16 -4.94
N PHE A 65 22.87 -16.75 -4.64
CA PHE A 65 22.37 -17.91 -5.36
C PHE A 65 22.24 -17.58 -6.85
N GLN A 66 22.75 -18.47 -7.69
CA GLN A 66 22.56 -18.39 -9.13
C GLN A 66 21.19 -18.94 -9.48
N TYR A 67 20.39 -18.17 -10.22
CA TYR A 67 19.09 -18.58 -10.72
C TYR A 67 18.92 -18.13 -12.16
N LYS A 68 18.05 -18.81 -12.89
CA LYS A 68 17.69 -18.51 -14.28
C LYS A 68 16.19 -18.69 -14.45
N GLY A 69 15.63 -18.06 -15.48
CA GLY A 69 14.20 -18.23 -15.82
C GLY A 69 13.27 -17.52 -14.85
N VAL A 70 13.67 -16.37 -14.33
CA VAL A 70 12.81 -15.47 -13.55
C VAL A 70 12.74 -14.11 -14.24
N GLU A 71 11.63 -13.42 -14.02
CA GLU A 71 11.42 -12.03 -14.42
C GLU A 71 11.21 -11.16 -13.19
N TYR A 72 11.63 -9.91 -13.30
CA TYR A 72 11.36 -8.90 -12.29
C TYR A 72 10.16 -8.06 -12.70
N VAL A 73 9.23 -7.91 -11.78
CA VAL A 73 8.06 -7.04 -11.96
C VAL A 73 8.07 -6.00 -10.86
N ASN A 74 7.81 -4.75 -11.22
CA ASN A 74 7.58 -3.69 -10.25
C ASN A 74 6.20 -3.92 -9.62
N ILE A 75 6.18 -4.01 -8.30
CA ILE A 75 4.97 -4.29 -7.51
C ILE A 75 4.57 -3.03 -6.75
N ASP A 76 3.26 -2.79 -6.66
CA ASP A 76 2.69 -1.71 -5.86
C ASP A 76 2.99 -1.97 -4.38
N LYS A 77 3.85 -1.13 -3.82
CA LYS A 77 4.24 -1.23 -2.42
C LYS A 77 3.09 -0.88 -1.48
N LEU A 78 2.30 0.14 -1.84
CA LEU A 78 1.24 0.67 -0.97
C LEU A 78 0.13 -0.37 -0.79
N THR A 79 -0.37 -0.92 -1.90
CA THR A 79 -1.40 -1.96 -1.82
C THR A 79 -0.88 -3.23 -1.15
N TYR A 80 0.36 -3.64 -1.45
CA TYR A 80 0.95 -4.81 -0.81
C TYR A 80 1.06 -4.66 0.71
N GLU A 81 1.49 -3.48 1.20
CA GLU A 81 1.60 -3.22 2.64
C GLU A 81 0.23 -3.10 3.34
N GLU A 82 -0.80 -2.60 2.65
CA GLU A 82 -2.15 -2.43 3.18
C GLU A 82 -2.96 -3.74 3.20
N THR A 83 -2.94 -4.52 2.12
CA THR A 83 -3.84 -5.67 1.92
C THR A 83 -3.12 -6.99 1.65
N GLY A 84 -1.81 -6.96 1.35
CA GLY A 84 -1.06 -8.12 0.87
C GLY A 84 -1.33 -8.47 -0.60
N GLU A 85 -2.17 -7.72 -1.30
CA GLU A 85 -2.44 -7.95 -2.72
C GLU A 85 -1.22 -7.57 -3.58
N ILE A 86 -0.86 -8.44 -4.53
CA ILE A 86 0.26 -8.25 -5.44
C ILE A 86 -0.27 -7.65 -6.75
N LEU A 87 -0.08 -6.33 -6.92
CA LEU A 87 -0.46 -5.60 -8.12
C LEU A 87 0.78 -5.11 -8.87
N VAL A 88 0.71 -5.09 -10.20
CA VAL A 88 1.75 -4.54 -11.06
C VAL A 88 1.74 -3.02 -10.96
N CYS A 89 2.92 -2.46 -10.71
CA CYS A 89 3.17 -1.03 -10.62
C CYS A 89 3.83 -0.54 -11.93
N PRO A 90 3.35 0.56 -12.53
CA PRO A 90 3.96 1.14 -13.72
C PRO A 90 5.42 1.56 -13.48
N ASP A 91 6.26 1.45 -14.51
CA ASP A 91 7.67 1.83 -14.45
C ASP A 91 7.91 3.32 -14.23
N THR A 92 6.90 4.16 -14.45
CA THR A 92 6.96 5.61 -14.18
C THR A 92 6.86 5.95 -12.70
N VAL A 93 6.41 5.01 -11.86
CA VAL A 93 6.22 5.23 -10.43
C VAL A 93 7.57 5.18 -9.69
N PRO A 94 7.88 6.15 -8.81
CA PRO A 94 9.10 6.14 -8.01
C PRO A 94 9.25 4.93 -7.09
N GLU A 95 10.49 4.47 -6.88
CA GLU A 95 10.84 3.31 -6.03
C GLU A 95 10.35 3.40 -4.57
N ARG A 96 10.00 4.59 -4.07
CA ARG A 96 9.41 4.70 -2.72
C ARG A 96 7.99 4.11 -2.63
N TYR A 97 7.30 3.96 -3.77
CA TYR A 97 5.96 3.38 -3.89
C TYR A 97 5.96 2.04 -4.64
N SER A 98 7.13 1.52 -4.98
CA SER A 98 7.25 0.24 -5.68
C SER A 98 8.39 -0.61 -5.13
N PHE A 99 8.33 -1.92 -5.36
CA PHE A 99 9.47 -2.80 -5.13
C PHE A 99 9.51 -3.89 -6.19
N LYS A 100 10.69 -4.49 -6.42
CA LYS A 100 10.83 -5.57 -7.41
C LYS A 100 10.48 -6.91 -6.79
N GLY A 101 9.46 -7.57 -7.34
CA GLY A 101 9.19 -8.98 -7.09
C GLY A 101 9.86 -9.85 -8.16
N MET A 102 10.30 -11.04 -7.78
CA MET A 102 10.90 -12.03 -8.67
C MET A 102 9.88 -13.15 -8.92
N PHE A 103 9.52 -13.38 -10.18
CA PHE A 103 8.50 -14.33 -10.58
C PHE A 103 9.00 -15.29 -11.65
N LEU A 104 8.43 -16.50 -11.68
CA LEU A 104 8.50 -17.33 -12.89
C LEU A 104 7.64 -16.66 -13.99
N PRO A 105 8.07 -16.70 -15.27
CA PRO A 105 7.38 -16.01 -16.36
C PRO A 105 5.87 -16.31 -16.44
N ASP A 106 5.48 -17.56 -16.21
CA ASP A 106 4.08 -18.02 -16.32
C ASP A 106 3.22 -17.68 -15.08
N PHE A 107 3.84 -17.14 -14.01
CA PHE A 107 3.18 -16.86 -12.72
C PHE A 107 3.34 -15.42 -12.28
N LYS A 108 3.76 -14.53 -13.18
CA LYS A 108 3.87 -13.11 -12.86
C LYS A 108 2.46 -12.50 -12.72
N PRO A 109 2.28 -11.54 -11.80
CA PRO A 109 1.04 -10.80 -11.70
C PRO A 109 0.83 -9.99 -12.98
N GLU A 110 -0.42 -9.88 -13.41
CA GLU A 110 -0.81 -9.09 -14.59
C GLU A 110 -1.71 -7.90 -14.22
N LYS A 111 -2.45 -8.02 -13.11
CA LYS A 111 -3.39 -7.01 -12.63
C LYS A 111 -2.64 -5.75 -12.24
N GLN A 112 -2.99 -4.63 -12.85
CA GLN A 112 -2.36 -3.33 -12.63
C GLN A 112 -2.90 -2.65 -11.38
N SER A 113 -2.08 -1.81 -10.74
CA SER A 113 -2.53 -0.94 -9.66
C SER A 113 -3.36 0.22 -10.18
N GLU A 114 -4.67 0.19 -9.93
CA GLU A 114 -5.55 1.34 -10.20
C GLU A 114 -5.22 2.54 -9.32
N LYS A 115 -4.77 2.31 -8.08
CA LYS A 115 -4.33 3.35 -7.13
C LYS A 115 -3.20 4.20 -7.70
N LEU A 116 -2.28 3.57 -8.44
CA LEU A 116 -1.10 4.23 -9.00
C LEU A 116 -1.20 4.59 -10.48
N THR A 117 -2.21 4.09 -11.22
CA THR A 117 -2.45 4.43 -12.64
C THR A 117 -3.61 5.38 -12.85
N SER A 118 -4.68 5.27 -12.07
CA SER A 118 -5.91 6.05 -12.19
C SER A 118 -6.53 6.28 -10.80
N PRO A 119 -5.80 6.98 -9.90
CA PRO A 119 -6.26 7.23 -8.54
C PRO A 119 -7.61 7.93 -8.53
N THR A 120 -8.47 7.53 -7.59
CA THR A 120 -9.79 8.14 -7.41
C THR A 120 -9.96 8.54 -5.94
N PRO A 121 -9.77 9.82 -5.60
CA PRO A 121 -9.98 10.30 -4.25
C PRO A 121 -11.47 10.29 -3.91
N THR A 122 -11.78 10.23 -2.63
CA THR A 122 -13.14 10.47 -2.14
C THR A 122 -13.31 11.96 -1.92
N ILE A 123 -14.32 12.55 -2.56
CA ILE A 123 -14.67 13.97 -2.38
C ILE A 123 -16.14 14.04 -1.97
N LYS A 124 -16.41 14.57 -0.77
CA LYS A 124 -17.77 14.87 -0.31
C LYS A 124 -17.99 16.37 -0.29
N LEU A 125 -19.19 16.81 -0.67
CA LEU A 125 -19.58 18.22 -0.61
C LEU A 125 -20.66 18.41 0.44
N LEU A 126 -20.39 19.26 1.42
CA LEU A 126 -21.30 19.59 2.51
C LEU A 126 -21.64 21.08 2.46
N ARG A 127 -22.89 21.44 2.72
CA ARG A 127 -23.27 22.84 2.92
C ARG A 127 -23.24 23.18 4.40
N GLN A 128 -22.58 24.27 4.76
CA GLN A 128 -22.59 24.83 6.10
C GLN A 128 -22.87 26.32 6.04
N GLU A 129 -24.04 26.75 6.55
CA GLU A 129 -24.53 28.13 6.60
C GLU A 129 -24.31 28.93 5.30
N ASN A 130 -23.12 29.55 5.16
CA ASN A 130 -22.73 30.45 4.07
C ASN A 130 -21.57 29.92 3.20
N ALA A 131 -21.19 28.65 3.35
CA ALA A 131 -20.12 28.01 2.60
C ALA A 131 -20.47 26.60 2.10
N LEU A 132 -19.76 26.18 1.06
CA LEU A 132 -19.63 24.79 0.64
C LEU A 132 -18.28 24.26 1.15
N ASN A 133 -18.31 23.14 1.84
CA ASN A 133 -17.14 22.43 2.32
C ASN A 133 -16.91 21.19 1.49
N PHE A 134 -15.71 21.08 0.93
CA PHE A 134 -15.24 19.91 0.21
C PHE A 134 -14.40 19.09 1.18
N GLU A 135 -14.91 17.94 1.60
CA GLU A 135 -14.14 16.96 2.36
C GLU A 135 -13.41 16.05 1.40
N ILE A 136 -12.08 16.03 1.48
CA ILE A 136 -11.22 15.27 0.56
C ILE A 136 -10.45 14.22 1.35
N GLU A 137 -10.61 12.96 0.95
CA GLU A 137 -9.78 11.84 1.38
C GLU A 137 -8.99 11.33 0.17
N ALA A 138 -7.67 11.50 0.23
CA ALA A 138 -6.76 11.22 -0.86
C ALA A 138 -5.38 10.81 -0.33
N ASP A 139 -4.68 9.97 -1.08
CA ASP A 139 -3.28 9.66 -0.78
C ASP A 139 -2.38 10.91 -0.85
N ASN A 140 -1.35 10.94 -0.02
CA ASN A 140 -0.43 12.07 0.10
C ASN A 140 0.32 12.43 -1.20
N PHE A 141 0.41 11.52 -2.16
CA PHE A 141 1.08 11.77 -3.44
C PHE A 141 0.16 12.40 -4.50
N LEU A 142 -1.14 12.52 -4.21
CA LEU A 142 -2.11 13.11 -5.12
C LEU A 142 -2.13 14.63 -5.00
N THR A 143 -2.32 15.29 -6.13
CA THR A 143 -2.75 16.68 -6.19
C THR A 143 -4.10 16.73 -6.91
N ILE A 144 -5.09 17.28 -6.23
CA ILE A 144 -6.45 17.46 -6.72
C ILE A 144 -6.61 18.93 -7.06
N THR A 145 -7.00 19.20 -8.30
CA THR A 145 -7.42 20.54 -8.74
C THR A 145 -8.93 20.54 -8.81
N VAL A 146 -9.59 21.49 -8.15
CA VAL A 146 -11.03 21.70 -8.27
C VAL A 146 -11.27 22.97 -9.05
N THR A 147 -12.16 22.90 -10.05
CA THR A 147 -12.55 24.03 -10.90
C THR A 147 -14.05 24.25 -10.87
N ASP A 148 -14.48 25.49 -11.09
CA ASP A 148 -15.87 25.81 -11.41
C ASP A 148 -16.20 25.58 -12.90
N ASP A 149 -17.43 25.90 -13.31
CA ASP A 149 -17.94 25.71 -14.68
C ASP A 149 -17.41 26.74 -15.67
N ASP A 150 -16.86 27.86 -15.18
CA ASP A 150 -16.12 28.85 -15.96
C ASP A 150 -14.64 28.44 -16.15
N GLY A 151 -14.19 27.35 -15.51
CA GLY A 151 -12.83 26.84 -15.56
C GLY A 151 -11.85 27.50 -14.58
N ASN A 152 -12.35 28.29 -13.63
CA ASN A 152 -11.51 28.90 -12.61
C ASN A 152 -11.09 27.85 -11.58
N VAL A 153 -9.81 27.84 -11.21
CA VAL A 153 -9.30 26.98 -10.13
C VAL A 153 -9.72 27.55 -8.78
N VAL A 154 -10.58 26.82 -8.07
CA VAL A 154 -11.05 27.19 -6.72
C VAL A 154 -10.21 26.53 -5.63
N PHE A 155 -9.54 25.41 -5.95
CA PHE A 155 -8.63 24.73 -5.04
C PHE A 155 -7.59 23.92 -5.78
N LYS A 156 -6.39 23.83 -5.18
CA LYS A 156 -5.33 22.93 -5.61
C LYS A 156 -4.58 22.39 -4.39
N GLY A 157 -4.67 21.09 -4.15
CA GLY A 157 -4.10 20.43 -2.98
C GLY A 157 -4.67 19.03 -2.78
N ASN A 158 -4.59 18.48 -1.58
CA ASN A 158 -5.11 17.14 -1.26
C ASN A 158 -5.83 17.09 0.09
N SER A 159 -6.21 18.25 0.62
CA SER A 159 -6.91 18.39 1.89
C SER A 159 -8.27 19.02 1.68
N SER A 160 -9.16 18.84 2.66
CA SER A 160 -10.45 19.51 2.67
C SER A 160 -10.31 21.04 2.61
N PHE A 161 -11.28 21.71 1.98
CA PHE A 161 -11.32 23.17 1.84
C PHE A 161 -12.76 23.68 1.79
N SER A 162 -12.93 25.00 1.87
CA SER A 162 -14.24 25.65 1.85
C SER A 162 -14.26 26.80 0.84
N VAL A 163 -15.41 26.98 0.18
CA VAL A 163 -15.69 28.13 -0.68
C VAL A 163 -17.01 28.78 -0.27
N PRO A 164 -17.22 30.08 -0.53
CA PRO A 164 -18.52 30.72 -0.33
C PRO A 164 -19.62 30.03 -1.15
N LEU A 165 -20.88 30.13 -0.70
CA LEU A 165 -22.01 29.72 -1.54
C LEU A 165 -22.01 30.51 -2.85
N PRO A 166 -22.18 29.84 -4.01
CA PRO A 166 -22.20 30.54 -5.29
C PRO A 166 -23.47 31.39 -5.42
N GLU A 167 -23.37 32.55 -6.07
CA GLU A 167 -24.50 33.45 -6.33
C GLU A 167 -25.33 33.04 -7.56
N LYS A 168 -24.71 32.30 -8.48
CA LYS A 168 -25.33 31.72 -9.67
C LYS A 168 -25.26 30.19 -9.63
N THR A 169 -26.03 29.54 -10.49
CA THR A 169 -25.86 28.10 -10.71
C THR A 169 -24.42 27.83 -11.15
N THR A 170 -23.72 26.95 -10.43
CA THR A 170 -22.29 26.69 -10.60
C THR A 170 -22.04 25.19 -10.55
N THR A 171 -21.23 24.66 -11.46
CA THR A 171 -20.84 23.25 -11.46
C THR A 171 -19.38 23.10 -11.11
N TYR A 172 -19.05 22.19 -10.19
CA TYR A 172 -17.69 21.92 -9.77
C TYR A 172 -17.17 20.62 -10.39
N TYR A 173 -15.93 20.66 -10.87
CA TYR A 173 -15.21 19.52 -11.42
C TYR A 173 -13.90 19.32 -10.64
N TYR A 174 -13.37 18.10 -10.68
CA TYR A 174 -12.01 17.82 -10.21
C TYR A 174 -11.18 17.08 -11.25
N THR A 175 -9.88 17.34 -11.22
CA THR A 175 -8.85 16.56 -11.88
C THR A 175 -7.87 16.04 -10.84
N VAL A 176 -7.19 14.94 -11.15
CA VAL A 176 -6.12 14.36 -10.32
C VAL A 176 -4.81 14.35 -11.07
N SER A 177 -3.72 14.60 -10.36
CA SER A 177 -2.37 14.44 -10.89
C SER A 177 -1.46 13.83 -9.82
N THR A 178 -0.41 13.14 -10.28
CA THR A 178 0.70 12.68 -9.42
C THR A 178 2.01 13.17 -10.06
N PRO A 179 3.16 13.02 -9.39
CA PRO A 179 4.45 13.29 -10.02
C PRO A 179 4.75 12.42 -11.26
N TRP A 180 3.99 11.34 -11.51
CA TRP A 180 4.20 10.39 -12.61
C TRP A 180 3.00 10.20 -13.53
N ILE A 181 1.84 10.77 -13.20
CA ILE A 181 0.64 10.79 -14.02
C ILE A 181 0.33 12.23 -14.38
N ALA A 182 0.19 12.50 -15.68
CA ALA A 182 -0.34 13.78 -16.16
C ALA A 182 -1.74 14.02 -15.59
N GLU A 183 -2.19 15.28 -15.63
CA GLU A 183 -3.52 15.63 -15.15
C GLU A 183 -4.60 14.80 -15.85
N SER A 184 -5.50 14.22 -15.05
CA SER A 184 -6.59 13.37 -15.53
C SER A 184 -7.63 14.18 -16.29
N GLU A 185 -8.55 13.47 -16.95
CA GLU A 185 -9.80 14.09 -17.39
C GLU A 185 -10.58 14.65 -16.19
N ALA A 186 -11.32 15.73 -16.45
CA ALA A 186 -12.17 16.38 -15.47
C ALA A 186 -13.37 15.49 -15.14
N ARG A 187 -13.62 15.31 -13.84
CA ARG A 187 -14.71 14.52 -13.29
C ARG A 187 -15.67 15.42 -12.54
N LEU A 188 -16.97 15.24 -12.75
CA LEU A 188 -18.00 16.04 -12.08
C LEU A 188 -17.97 15.77 -10.57
N ILE A 189 -17.93 16.84 -9.77
CA ILE A 189 -18.29 16.79 -8.35
C ILE A 189 -19.79 16.98 -8.25
N ALA A 190 -20.29 18.21 -8.42
CA ALA A 190 -21.68 18.56 -8.21
C ALA A 190 -22.10 19.82 -9.00
N THR A 191 -23.39 19.97 -9.25
CA THR A 191 -24.01 21.21 -9.74
C THR A 191 -24.86 21.84 -8.63
N ILE A 192 -24.55 23.08 -8.26
CA ILE A 192 -25.21 23.84 -7.21
C ILE A 192 -26.13 24.86 -7.87
N THR A 193 -27.44 24.74 -7.66
CA THR A 193 -28.43 25.63 -8.31
C THR A 193 -28.86 26.72 -7.33
N THR A 194 -28.71 27.99 -7.70
CA THR A 194 -29.31 29.10 -6.94
C THR A 194 -30.75 29.32 -7.38
N LYS A 195 -31.71 29.27 -6.43
CA LYS A 195 -33.09 29.68 -6.72
C LYS A 195 -33.15 31.20 -6.85
N PRO A 196 -34.03 31.75 -7.71
CA PRO A 196 -34.14 33.19 -7.96
C PRO A 196 -34.42 34.06 -6.71
N ASP A 197 -34.97 33.48 -5.62
CA ASP A 197 -35.38 34.23 -4.41
C ASP A 197 -35.02 33.55 -3.08
N GLY A 198 -33.95 32.75 -3.03
CA GLY A 198 -33.40 32.35 -1.73
C GLY A 198 -32.78 30.96 -1.70
N ALA A 199 -31.60 30.92 -1.10
CA ALA A 199 -30.77 29.77 -0.77
C ALA A 199 -30.50 28.79 -1.94
N PRO A 200 -29.23 28.50 -2.27
CA PRO A 200 -28.92 27.43 -3.20
C PRO A 200 -29.54 26.11 -2.73
N THR A 201 -30.25 25.42 -3.60
CA THR A 201 -30.76 24.07 -3.35
C THR A 201 -29.70 23.07 -3.79
N LEU A 202 -29.31 22.19 -2.87
CA LEU A 202 -28.51 21.01 -3.19
C LEU A 202 -29.43 19.94 -3.81
N PRO A 203 -28.93 19.08 -4.71
CA PRO A 203 -29.69 17.95 -5.22
C PRO A 203 -30.17 17.03 -4.09
N ASP A 204 -31.40 16.50 -4.21
CA ASP A 204 -32.10 15.77 -3.15
C ASP A 204 -31.50 14.39 -2.79
N ASP A 205 -30.53 13.88 -3.57
CA ASP A 205 -30.03 12.50 -3.44
C ASP A 205 -28.70 12.35 -2.67
N TRP A 206 -28.23 13.38 -1.95
CA TRP A 206 -26.93 13.35 -1.26
C TRP A 206 -27.11 13.38 0.27
N TRP A 207 -27.38 12.22 0.85
CA TRP A 207 -27.37 12.00 2.31
C TRP A 207 -25.91 11.92 2.81
N ILE A 208 -25.48 12.64 3.86
CA ILE A 208 -25.88 12.55 5.29
C ILE A 208 -25.78 11.11 5.81
N GLU A 209 -24.55 10.69 6.15
CA GLU A 209 -24.10 10.42 7.53
C GLU A 209 -22.61 10.83 7.67
#